data_AF-A0A133ZM73-F1
#
_entry.id   AF-A0A133ZM73-F1
#
_cell.length_a   1.000
_cell.length_b   1.000
_cell.length_c   1.000
_cell.angle_alpha   90.00
_cell.angle_beta   90.00
_cell.angle_gamma   90.00
#
_symmetry.space_group_name_H-M   'P 1'
#
loop_
_entity.id
_entity.type
_entity.pdbx_description
1 polymer ?
#
loop_
_entity_poly.entity_id
_entity_poly.type
_entity_poly.pdbx_seq_one_letter_code
_entity_poly.pdbx_strand_id
1 'polypeptide(L)' 'MRRALLWDSALGFVGFFAALALLQAILNLFQPSPALWPGLLAGVLVALEWALWRAKRKDLQ' A
#
# COMPACT_ATOMS: atom_id res chain seq x y z
N MET A 1 0.48 24.15 -0.29
CA MET A 1 1.80 23.51 -0.57
C MET A 1 2.20 22.47 0.48
N ARG A 2 2.46 22.82 1.76
CA ARG A 2 2.88 21.83 2.79
C ARG A 2 1.93 20.63 2.94
N ARG A 3 0.62 20.86 2.96
CA ARG A 3 -0.38 19.81 3.15
C ARG A 3 -0.46 18.82 1.98
N ALA A 4 -0.29 19.30 0.74
CA ALA A 4 -0.20 18.44 -0.43
C ALA A 4 1.06 17.56 -0.38
N LEU A 5 2.19 18.13 0.04
CA LEU A 5 3.45 17.40 0.22
C LEU A 5 3.31 16.27 1.25
N LEU A 6 2.62 16.51 2.37
CA LEU A 6 2.35 15.49 3.39
C LEU A 6 1.53 14.32 2.82
N TRP A 7 0.49 14.62 2.04
CA TRP A 7 -0.31 13.60 1.36
C TRP A 7 0.51 12.81 0.34
N ASP A 8 1.36 13.47 -0.43
CA ASP A 8 2.25 12.83 -1.41
C ASP A 8 3.28 11.94 -0.73
N SER A 9 3.86 12.37 0.39
CA SER A 9 4.77 11.54 1.19
C SER A 9 4.05 10.34 1.80
N ALA A 10 2.84 10.50 2.34
CA ALA A 10 2.07 9.39 2.90
C ALA A 10 1.68 8.36 1.83
N LEU A 11 1.21 8.82 0.67
CA LEU A 11 0.90 7.95 -0.47
C LEU A 11 2.14 7.24 -0.99
N GLY A 12 3.26 7.95 -1.17
CA GLY A 12 4.51 7.36 -1.61
C GLY A 12 5.04 6.30 -0.64
N PHE A 13 4.97 6.57 0.67
CA PHE A 13 5.36 5.62 1.70
C PHE A 13 4.50 4.36 1.66
N VAL A 14 3.17 4.51 1.73
CA VAL A 14 2.26 3.35 1.75
C VAL A 14 2.32 2.58 0.43
N GLY A 15 2.34 3.26 -0.71
CA GLY A 15 2.45 2.63 -2.03
C GLY A 15 3.76 1.85 -2.21
N PHE A 16 4.89 2.37 -1.71
CA PHE A 16 6.16 1.63 -1.74
C PHE A 16 6.09 0.32 -0.95
N PHE A 17 5.58 0.36 0.28
CA PHE A 17 5.42 -0.85 1.08
C PHE A 17 4.34 -1.78 0.52
N ALA A 18 3.27 -1.26 -0.07
CA ALA A 18 2.26 -2.05 -0.77
C ALA A 18 2.90 -2.83 -1.92
N ALA A 19 3.75 -2.18 -2.73
CA ALA A 19 4.47 -2.83 -3.81
C ALA A 19 5.44 -3.91 -3.31
N LEU A 20 6.20 -3.65 -2.25
CA LEU A 20 7.08 -4.65 -1.64
C LEU A 20 6.29 -5.84 -1.06
N ALA A 21 5.16 -5.59 -0.39
CA ALA A 21 4.30 -6.63 0.15
C ALA A 21 3.67 -7.46 -0.96
N LEU A 22 3.25 -6.84 -2.06
CA LEU A 22 2.74 -7.52 -3.24
C LEU A 22 3.82 -8.41 -3.86
N LEU A 23 5.04 -7.89 -4.02
CA LEU A 23 6.18 -8.69 -4.50
C LEU A 23 6.44 -9.88 -3.58
N GLN A 24 6.46 -9.67 -2.26
CA GLN A 24 6.62 -10.76 -1.29
C GLN A 24 5.48 -11.77 -1.38
N ALA A 25 4.23 -11.33 -1.57
CA ALA A 25 3.09 -12.21 -1.74
C ALA A 25 3.26 -13.08 -3.00
N ILE A 26 3.68 -12.48 -4.11
CA ILE A 26 3.97 -13.18 -5.37
C ILE A 26 5.09 -14.21 -5.16
N LEU A 27 6.21 -13.82 -4.55
CA LEU A 27 7.34 -14.72 -4.27
C LEU A 27 6.95 -15.86 -3.33
N ASN A 28 6.10 -15.59 -2.35
CA ASN A 28 5.60 -16.59 -1.40
C ASN A 28 4.74 -17.67 -2.08
N LEU A 29 4.07 -17.38 -3.20
CA LEU A 29 3.31 -18.40 -3.96
C LEU A 29 4.18 -19.56 -4.46
N PHE A 30 5.49 -19.33 -4.63
CA PHE A 30 6.43 -20.34 -5.11
C PHE A 30 7.15 -21.09 -3.97
N GLN A 31 6.81 -20.82 -2.71
CA GLN A 31 7.37 -21.53 -1.57
C GLN A 31 6.71 -22.91 -1.40
N PRO A 32 7.42 -23.93 -0.89
CA PRO A 32 6.85 -25.26 -0.64
C PRO A 32 5.65 -25.25 0.30
N SER A 33 5.60 -24.29 1.22
CA SER A 33 4.48 -24.03 2.12
C SER A 33 4.17 -22.53 2.11
N PRO A 34 3.29 -22.06 1.19
CA PRO A 34 2.99 -20.64 1.06
C PRO A 34 2.18 -20.15 2.27
N ALA A 35 2.64 -19.08 2.92
CA ALA A 35 1.92 -18.46 4.02
C ALA A 35 0.81 -17.53 3.50
N LEU A 36 -0.28 -17.36 4.27
CA LEU A 36 -1.37 -16.43 3.91
C LEU A 36 -1.03 -14.96 4.23
N TRP A 37 -0.17 -14.73 5.22
CA TRP A 37 0.10 -13.39 5.74
C TRP A 37 0.64 -12.38 4.70
N PRO A 38 1.57 -12.74 3.78
CA PRO A 38 2.03 -11.81 2.75
C PRO A 38 0.90 -11.27 1.87
N GLY A 39 -0.05 -12.12 1.48
CA GLY A 39 -1.22 -11.72 0.69
C GLY A 39 -2.18 -10.83 1.47
N LEU A 40 -2.44 -11.15 2.73
CA LEU A 40 -3.27 -10.32 3.62
C LEU A 40 -2.64 -8.93 3.83
N LEU A 41 -1.35 -8.87 4.11
CA LEU A 41 -0.62 -7.61 4.27
C LEU A 41 -0.66 -6.78 2.99
N ALA A 42 -0.42 -7.38 1.83
CA ALA A 42 -0.52 -6.71 0.54
C ALA A 42 -1.93 -6.12 0.32
N GLY A 43 -2.98 -6.92 0.58
CA GLY A 43 -4.37 -6.46 0.45
C GLY A 43 -4.70 -5.27 1.37
N VAL A 44 -4.26 -5.32 2.63
CA VAL A 44 -4.45 -4.21 3.58
C VAL A 44 -3.73 -2.94 3.12
N LEU A 45 -2.48 -3.05 2.66
CA LEU A 45 -1.70 -1.90 2.22
C LEU A 45 -2.30 -1.26 0.96
N VAL A 46 -2.78 -2.05 0.00
CA VAL A 46 -3.50 -1.55 -1.18
C VAL A 46 -4.81 -0.85 -0.78
N ALA A 47 -5.56 -1.41 0.17
CA ALA A 47 -6.78 -0.77 0.67
C ALA A 47 -6.48 0.56 1.37
N LEU A 48 -5.40 0.63 2.16
CA LEU A 48 -4.93 1.86 2.79
C LEU A 48 -4.48 2.90 1.77
N GLU A 49 -3.73 2.50 0.75
CA GLU A 49 -3.31 3.39 -0.33
C GLU A 49 -4.52 4.00 -1.06
N TRP A 50 -5.53 3.18 -1.38
CA TRP A 50 -6.78 3.65 -1.96
C TRP A 50 -7.53 4.62 -1.04
N ALA A 51 -7.61 4.31 0.25
CA ALA A 51 -8.26 5.16 1.25
C ALA A 51 -7.53 6.52 1.39
N LEU A 52 -6.19 6.52 1.43
CA LEU A 52 -5.38 7.73 1.45
C LEU A 52 -5.60 8.57 0.19
N TRP A 53 -5.64 7.94 -0.98
CA TRP A 53 -5.91 8.65 -2.23
C TRP A 53 -7.30 9.28 -2.24
N ARG A 54 -8.31 8.56 -1.75
CA ARG A 54 -9.68 9.07 -1.57
C ARG A 54 -9.70 10.25 -0.61
N ALA A 55 -9.00 10.16 0.51
CA ALA A 55 -8.94 11.21 1.53
C ALA A 55 -8.22 12.46 1.00
N LYS A 56 -7.05 12.32 0.37
CA LYS A 56 -6.32 13.42 -0.29
C LYS A 56 -7.22 14.19 -1.26
N ARG A 57 -7.97 13.48 -2.12
CA ARG A 57 -8.87 14.13 -3.09
C ARG A 57 -9.97 14.94 -2.41
N LYS A 58 -10.56 14.45 -1.32
CA LYS A 58 -11.57 15.19 -0.57
C LYS A 58 -11.00 16.42 0.16
N ASP A 59 -9.73 16.33 0.55
CA ASP A 59 -9.06 17.31 1.41
C ASP A 59 -8.40 18.47 0.64
N LEU A 60 -8.03 18.24 -0.62
CA LEU A 60 -7.40 19.21 -1.52
C LEU A 60 -8.35 19.76 -2.59
N GLN A 61 -9.59 19.26 -2.65
CA GLN A 61 -10.69 19.85 -3.40
C GLN A 61 -11.27 21.03 -2.64
#